data_AF-A0A0F8WGD6-F1
#
_entry.id   AF-A0A0F8WGD6-F1
#
_cell.length_a   1.000
_cell.length_b   1.000
_cell.length_c   1.000
_cell.angle_alpha   90.00
_cell.angle_beta   90.00
_cell.angle_gamma   90.00
#
_symmetry.space_group_name_H-M   'P 1'
#
loop_
_entity.id
_entity.type
_entity.pdbx_description
1 polymer ?
#
loop_
_entity_poly.entity_id
_entity_poly.type
_entity_poly.pdbx_seq_one_letter_code
_entity_poly.pdbx_strand_id
1 'polypeptide(L)'
;IYKAISDSIKEETATSATKEVLRNREALWAGYRSIHKTGRISLDTLIEVFQQVKDTPLKLRSPQTQIVIRRGYSEFRSGEIVYTPPRGVGIIEELLDNLFEYLESEDPFHTDPLIKMAISHYQFEAIHPFSDGNGRTGRILNLLYLVNQGLLVLPVLYLSKYIIENKDDYYYRLGAVTQRGDWKGWLIYMMNAVKFTSTYTNSLIDDIVNQMEAPLEYGKAKMKWYNKEVNETLFTQPYIKPGKLNQVLKRASRTTLTKYMTELTDLGILSPKKDGKEVYYINNDLLRILED
;
A
#
# COMPACT_ATOMS: atom_id res chain seq x y z
N ILE A 1 9.78 -2.63 5.61
CA ILE A 1 10.87 -2.54 4.59
C ILE A 1 11.61 -1.19 4.62
N TYR A 2 10.97 -0.03 4.80
CA TYR A 2 11.55 1.25 4.35
C TYR A 2 11.67 2.42 5.34
N LYS A 3 11.68 2.28 6.68
CA LYS A 3 12.04 3.47 7.51
C LYS A 3 13.56 3.67 7.49
N ALA A 4 14.34 2.62 7.70
CA ALA A 4 15.79 2.66 7.53
C ALA A 4 16.24 2.99 6.10
N ILE A 5 15.50 2.55 5.08
CA ILE A 5 15.76 2.86 3.66
C ILE A 5 15.28 4.29 3.31
N SER A 6 14.14 4.75 3.84
CA SER A 6 13.69 6.16 3.68
C SER A 6 14.65 7.14 4.34
N ASP A 7 15.31 6.73 5.43
CA ASP A 7 16.35 7.50 6.11
C ASP A 7 17.74 7.37 5.43
N SER A 8 17.91 6.56 4.36
CA SER A 8 19.22 6.27 3.76
C SER A 8 19.31 6.42 2.24
N ILE A 9 18.23 6.12 1.51
CA ILE A 9 18.14 6.53 0.13
C ILE A 9 17.85 8.02 0.19
N LYS A 10 18.88 8.84 -0.10
CA LYS A 10 18.60 10.18 -0.61
C LYS A 10 17.58 9.98 -1.71
N GLU A 11 16.40 10.59 -1.61
CA GLU A 11 15.41 10.53 -2.69
C GLU A 11 16.07 10.83 -4.05
N GLU A 12 17.16 11.59 -4.10
CA GLU A 12 17.98 11.79 -5.31
C GLU A 12 18.51 10.52 -6.01
N THR A 13 18.82 9.42 -5.31
CA THR A 13 19.47 8.22 -5.88
C THR A 13 18.56 7.01 -6.09
N ALA A 14 17.30 7.05 -5.63
CA ALA A 14 16.33 5.98 -5.87
C ALA A 14 15.93 5.86 -7.35
N THR A 15 15.71 4.65 -7.84
CA THR A 15 15.07 4.45 -9.14
C THR A 15 13.65 5.04 -9.14
N SER A 16 13.14 5.42 -10.30
CA SER A 16 11.78 5.96 -10.44
C SER A 16 10.71 5.01 -9.86
N ALA A 17 10.88 3.70 -10.08
CA ALA A 17 9.98 2.67 -9.53
C ALA A 17 10.02 2.61 -7.99
N THR A 18 11.22 2.70 -7.39
CA THR A 18 11.37 2.73 -5.93
C THR A 18 10.69 3.96 -5.32
N LYS A 19 10.88 5.14 -5.93
CA LYS A 19 10.20 6.38 -5.48
C LYS A 19 8.69 6.25 -5.54
N GLU A 20 8.18 5.64 -6.60
CA GLU A 20 6.75 5.42 -6.77
C GLU A 20 6.16 4.54 -5.65
N VAL A 21 6.83 3.45 -5.28
CA VAL A 21 6.39 2.60 -4.16
C VAL A 21 6.38 3.37 -2.84
N LEU A 22 7.39 4.19 -2.57
CA LEU A 22 7.47 5.01 -1.35
C LEU A 22 6.32 6.03 -1.28
N ARG A 23 6.06 6.72 -2.39
CA ARG A 23 4.96 7.68 -2.52
C ARG A 23 3.60 7.04 -2.33
N ASN A 24 3.36 5.85 -2.90
CA ASN A 24 2.10 5.11 -2.70
C ASN A 24 1.86 4.77 -1.22
N ARG A 25 2.92 4.36 -0.51
CA ARG A 25 2.86 4.11 0.94
C ARG A 25 2.53 5.40 1.71
N GLU A 26 3.19 6.49 1.40
CA GLU A 26 2.97 7.79 2.06
C GLU A 26 1.57 8.32 1.81
N ALA A 27 1.07 8.19 0.59
CA ALA A 27 -0.29 8.51 0.21
C ALA A 27 -1.33 7.69 1.00
N LEU A 28 -1.11 6.38 1.15
CA LEU A 28 -1.98 5.52 1.96
C LEU A 28 -2.04 6.00 3.42
N TRP A 29 -0.88 6.31 4.02
CA TRP A 29 -0.84 6.80 5.40
C TRP A 29 -1.35 8.22 5.55
N ALA A 30 -1.20 9.08 4.55
CA ALA A 30 -1.81 10.41 4.52
C ALA A 30 -3.33 10.30 4.52
N GLY A 31 -3.88 9.51 3.60
CA GLY A 31 -5.31 9.22 3.56
C GLY A 31 -5.84 8.60 4.86
N TYR A 32 -5.11 7.65 5.44
CA TYR A 32 -5.47 7.03 6.73
C TYR A 32 -5.55 8.06 7.86
N ARG A 33 -4.57 8.98 7.96
CA ARG A 33 -4.61 10.07 8.96
C ARG A 33 -5.75 11.04 8.69
N SER A 34 -6.02 11.34 7.41
CA SER A 34 -7.10 12.19 6.95
C SER A 34 -8.44 11.66 7.45
N ILE A 35 -8.77 10.40 7.16
CA ILE A 35 -10.04 9.77 7.57
C ILE A 35 -10.16 9.62 9.09
N HIS A 36 -9.06 9.37 9.81
CA HIS A 36 -9.09 9.31 11.28
C HIS A 36 -9.37 10.67 11.91
N LYS A 37 -8.99 11.77 11.25
CA LYS A 37 -9.25 13.13 11.70
C LYS A 37 -10.68 13.57 11.38
N THR A 38 -11.20 13.22 10.20
CA THR A 38 -12.49 13.70 9.69
C THR A 38 -13.64 12.75 9.94
N GLY A 39 -13.37 11.47 10.21
CA GLY A 39 -14.37 10.40 10.31
C GLY A 39 -15.00 10.00 8.97
N ARG A 40 -14.51 10.52 7.84
CA ARG A 40 -15.11 10.29 6.52
C ARG A 40 -14.13 10.46 5.36
N ILE A 41 -14.49 9.89 4.22
CA ILE A 41 -13.76 10.00 2.96
C ILE A 41 -14.36 11.14 2.14
N SER A 42 -13.56 12.16 1.83
CA SER A 42 -14.01 13.32 1.06
C SER A 42 -13.16 13.55 -0.19
N LEU A 43 -13.58 14.52 -1.01
CA LEU A 43 -12.79 15.03 -2.14
C LEU A 43 -11.40 15.51 -1.70
N ASP A 44 -11.30 16.15 -0.54
CA ASP A 44 -10.00 16.61 0.00
C ASP A 44 -9.09 15.42 0.35
N THR A 45 -9.63 14.36 0.97
CA THR A 45 -8.87 13.13 1.21
C THR A 45 -8.38 12.53 -0.10
N LEU A 46 -9.23 12.50 -1.12
CA LEU A 46 -8.89 11.94 -2.42
C LEU A 46 -7.80 12.76 -3.14
N ILE A 47 -7.89 14.09 -3.09
CA ILE A 47 -6.89 15.00 -3.63
C ILE A 47 -5.57 14.85 -2.88
N GLU A 48 -5.60 14.79 -1.55
CA GLU A 48 -4.40 14.59 -0.72
C GLU A 48 -3.68 13.28 -1.10
N VAL A 49 -4.42 12.17 -1.21
CA VAL A 49 -3.86 10.88 -1.66
C VAL A 49 -3.26 11.02 -3.06
N PHE A 50 -3.99 11.61 -4.01
CA PHE A 50 -3.50 11.78 -5.38
C PHE A 50 -2.22 12.62 -5.45
N GLN A 51 -2.18 13.76 -4.75
CA GLN A 51 -1.02 14.66 -4.72
C GLN A 51 0.21 13.96 -4.17
N GLN A 52 0.05 13.09 -3.15
CA GLN A 52 1.14 12.27 -2.62
C GLN A 52 1.57 11.17 -3.61
N VAL A 53 0.61 10.45 -4.23
CA VAL A 53 0.91 9.41 -5.24
C VAL A 53 1.72 9.97 -6.40
N LYS A 54 1.34 11.17 -6.87
CA LYS A 54 1.90 11.78 -8.08
C LYS A 54 2.98 12.81 -7.83
N ASP A 55 3.20 13.21 -6.58
CA ASP A 55 4.13 14.28 -6.19
C ASP A 55 3.87 15.54 -7.01
N THR A 56 2.64 16.05 -6.87
CA THR A 56 2.14 17.14 -7.70
C THR A 56 1.18 18.04 -6.91
N PRO A 57 1.14 19.36 -7.18
CA PRO A 57 0.14 20.24 -6.60
C PRO A 57 -1.21 20.19 -7.33
N LEU A 58 -1.31 19.44 -8.45
CA LEU A 58 -2.53 19.35 -9.24
C LEU A 58 -3.68 18.74 -8.44
N LYS A 59 -4.90 18.96 -8.94
CA LYS A 59 -6.15 18.41 -8.39
C LYS A 59 -6.87 17.65 -9.50
N LEU A 60 -8.20 17.76 -9.55
CA LEU A 60 -9.01 17.26 -10.67
C LEU A 60 -8.49 17.77 -12.01
N ARG A 61 -8.60 16.93 -13.04
CA ARG A 61 -8.27 17.32 -14.40
C ARG A 61 -9.20 18.44 -14.89
N SER A 62 -8.69 19.29 -15.78
CA SER A 62 -9.50 20.36 -16.38
C SER A 62 -10.69 19.77 -17.16
N PRO A 63 -11.87 20.41 -17.13
CA PRO A 63 -13.05 20.03 -17.91
C PRO A 63 -12.80 19.88 -19.42
N GLN A 64 -11.80 20.58 -19.96
CA GLN A 64 -11.42 20.56 -21.37
C GLN A 64 -10.46 19.42 -21.72
N THR A 65 -9.89 18.74 -20.71
CA THR A 65 -8.91 17.67 -20.91
C THR A 65 -9.56 16.46 -21.56
N GLN A 66 -9.08 16.07 -22.73
CA GLN A 66 -9.47 14.82 -23.37
C GLN A 66 -8.57 13.68 -22.90
N ILE A 67 -9.08 12.89 -21.96
CA ILE A 67 -8.43 11.65 -21.51
C ILE A 67 -9.09 10.47 -22.22
N VAL A 68 -8.26 9.50 -22.57
CA VAL A 68 -8.71 8.20 -23.07
C VAL A 68 -7.91 7.11 -22.36
N ILE A 69 -8.59 6.06 -21.95
CA ILE A 69 -7.95 4.84 -21.48
C ILE A 69 -7.64 4.01 -22.73
N ARG A 70 -6.39 3.58 -22.85
CA ARG A 70 -5.91 2.79 -23.98
C ARG A 70 -5.54 1.39 -23.54
N ARG A 71 -5.72 0.44 -24.44
CA ARG A 71 -5.27 -0.93 -24.26
C ARG A 71 -3.74 -0.99 -24.12
N GLY A 72 -3.25 -1.87 -23.24
CA GLY A 72 -1.81 -2.03 -22.98
C GLY A 72 -1.02 -2.46 -24.22
N TYR A 73 0.27 -2.11 -24.25
CA TYR A 73 1.14 -2.39 -25.40
C TYR A 73 1.52 -3.87 -25.58
N SER A 74 1.28 -4.70 -24.57
CA SER A 74 1.49 -6.15 -24.58
C SER A 74 0.28 -6.94 -25.10
N GLU A 75 -0.82 -6.28 -25.46
CA GLU A 75 -2.08 -6.94 -25.84
C GLU A 75 -2.36 -6.82 -27.35
N PHE A 76 -3.21 -7.73 -27.86
CA PHE A 76 -3.75 -7.62 -29.22
C PHE A 76 -4.56 -6.30 -29.37
N ARG A 77 -4.34 -5.55 -30.46
CA ARG A 77 -4.84 -4.17 -30.67
C ARG A 77 -4.32 -3.15 -29.64
N SER A 78 -3.04 -3.28 -29.27
CA SER A 78 -2.30 -2.29 -28.48
C SER A 78 -2.59 -0.84 -28.90
N GLY A 79 -2.82 0.04 -27.92
CA GLY A 79 -3.03 1.47 -28.13
C GLY A 79 -4.44 1.87 -28.55
N GLU A 80 -5.33 0.92 -28.82
CA GLU A 80 -6.76 1.16 -29.08
C GLU A 80 -7.41 1.87 -27.88
N ILE A 81 -8.27 2.84 -28.16
CA ILE A 81 -9.06 3.53 -27.14
C ILE A 81 -10.11 2.54 -26.64
N VAL A 82 -10.03 2.16 -25.37
CA VAL A 82 -10.99 1.23 -24.74
C VAL A 82 -12.10 1.96 -24.02
N TYR A 83 -11.84 3.20 -23.56
CA TYR A 83 -12.81 4.00 -22.83
C TYR A 83 -12.45 5.49 -22.87
N THR A 84 -13.48 6.34 -22.88
CA THR A 84 -13.36 7.80 -22.79
C THR A 84 -14.11 8.27 -21.54
N PRO A 85 -13.40 8.66 -20.46
CA PRO A 85 -14.01 9.15 -19.24
C PRO A 85 -14.88 10.41 -19.45
N PRO A 86 -15.83 10.68 -18.53
CA PRO A 86 -16.71 11.84 -18.62
C PRO A 86 -15.93 13.15 -18.62
N ARG A 87 -16.41 14.18 -19.32
CA ARG A 87 -15.76 15.51 -19.35
C ARG A 87 -16.81 16.59 -19.47
N GLY A 88 -16.54 17.75 -18.90
CA GLY A 88 -17.47 18.89 -18.88
C GLY A 88 -17.33 19.64 -17.57
N VAL A 89 -17.76 20.90 -17.57
CA VAL A 89 -17.69 21.75 -16.37
C VAL A 89 -18.63 21.18 -15.31
N GLY A 90 -18.11 20.91 -14.10
CA GLY A 90 -18.89 20.41 -12.96
C GLY A 90 -19.21 18.92 -12.98
N ILE A 91 -18.97 18.21 -14.09
CA ILE A 91 -19.38 16.80 -14.23
C ILE A 91 -18.55 15.88 -13.32
N ILE A 92 -17.25 16.13 -13.18
CA ILE A 92 -16.39 15.27 -12.36
C ILE A 92 -16.74 15.46 -10.89
N GLU A 93 -16.96 16.71 -10.49
CA GLU A 93 -17.37 17.08 -9.14
C GLU A 93 -18.69 16.42 -8.77
N GLU A 94 -19.72 16.54 -9.60
CA GLU A 94 -21.03 15.90 -9.39
C GLU A 94 -20.93 14.37 -9.25
N LEU A 95 -20.13 13.73 -10.11
CA LEU A 95 -19.96 12.28 -10.06
C LEU A 95 -19.16 11.82 -8.82
N LEU A 96 -18.19 12.62 -8.36
CA LEU A 96 -17.46 12.34 -7.13
C LEU A 96 -18.33 12.58 -5.90
N ASP A 97 -19.15 13.62 -5.89
CA ASP A 97 -20.11 13.88 -4.82
C ASP A 97 -21.10 12.71 -4.70
N ASN A 98 -21.63 12.22 -5.83
CA ASN A 98 -22.47 11.02 -5.85
C ASN A 98 -21.73 9.77 -5.33
N LEU A 99 -20.45 9.60 -5.68
CA LEU A 99 -19.63 8.50 -5.19
C LEU A 99 -19.44 8.57 -3.66
N PHE A 100 -19.13 9.75 -3.12
CA PHE A 100 -18.96 9.93 -1.68
C PHE A 100 -20.27 9.77 -0.92
N GLU A 101 -21.37 10.31 -1.46
CA GLU A 101 -22.71 10.07 -0.92
C GLU A 101 -23.04 8.57 -0.91
N TYR A 102 -22.75 7.84 -1.99
CA TYR A 102 -22.94 6.39 -2.01
C TYR A 102 -22.10 5.67 -0.95
N LEU A 103 -20.87 6.10 -0.69
CA LEU A 103 -20.02 5.50 0.34
C LEU A 103 -20.53 5.76 1.77
N GLU A 104 -21.09 6.96 2.02
CA GLU A 104 -21.57 7.42 3.33
C GLU A 104 -23.03 7.07 3.60
N SER A 105 -23.84 6.80 2.56
CA SER A 105 -25.28 6.63 2.72
C SER A 105 -25.64 5.47 3.63
N GLU A 106 -26.65 5.70 4.49
CA GLU A 106 -27.39 4.62 5.13
C GLU A 106 -28.07 3.81 4.03
N ASP A 107 -27.60 2.58 3.88
CA ASP A 107 -28.11 1.72 2.83
C ASP A 107 -29.38 1.00 3.31
N PRO A 108 -30.56 1.29 2.74
CA PRO A 108 -31.80 0.60 3.10
C PRO A 108 -31.76 -0.90 2.76
N PHE A 109 -30.84 -1.33 1.89
CA PHE A 109 -30.66 -2.73 1.52
C PHE A 109 -29.60 -3.44 2.38
N HIS A 110 -28.95 -2.74 3.31
CA HIS A 110 -27.87 -3.28 4.15
C HIS A 110 -26.78 -4.00 3.34
N THR A 111 -26.40 -3.43 2.19
CA THR A 111 -25.36 -4.00 1.32
C THR A 111 -24.05 -4.12 2.07
N ASP A 112 -23.43 -5.29 1.93
CA ASP A 112 -22.13 -5.58 2.52
C ASP A 112 -21.09 -4.52 2.08
N PRO A 113 -20.28 -3.95 3.00
CA PRO A 113 -19.30 -2.93 2.64
C PRO A 113 -18.27 -3.41 1.61
N LEU A 114 -17.96 -4.71 1.52
CA LEU A 114 -17.08 -5.22 0.46
C LEU A 114 -17.71 -5.04 -0.93
N ILE A 115 -19.02 -5.19 -1.05
CA ILE A 115 -19.76 -4.94 -2.30
C ILE A 115 -19.74 -3.44 -2.62
N LYS A 116 -20.02 -2.58 -1.64
CA LYS A 116 -19.93 -1.11 -1.82
C LYS A 116 -18.53 -0.70 -2.28
N MET A 117 -17.48 -1.23 -1.63
CA MET A 117 -16.08 -1.01 -2.02
C MET A 117 -15.83 -1.37 -3.48
N ALA A 118 -16.27 -2.56 -3.92
CA ALA A 118 -16.08 -3.00 -5.29
C ALA A 118 -16.82 -2.10 -6.30
N ILE A 119 -18.07 -1.71 -6.02
CA ILE A 119 -18.84 -0.81 -6.89
C ILE A 119 -18.17 0.57 -6.96
N SER A 120 -17.79 1.12 -5.82
CA SER A 120 -17.10 2.41 -5.72
C SER A 120 -15.76 2.42 -6.42
N HIS A 121 -15.01 1.31 -6.36
CA HIS A 121 -13.75 1.17 -7.10
C HIS A 121 -13.97 1.26 -8.61
N TYR A 122 -14.95 0.54 -9.15
CA TYR A 122 -15.34 0.67 -10.55
C TYR A 122 -15.74 2.11 -10.89
N GLN A 123 -16.61 2.71 -10.07
CA GLN A 123 -17.14 4.05 -10.31
C GLN A 123 -16.02 5.09 -10.34
N PHE A 124 -15.07 5.01 -9.40
CA PHE A 124 -13.89 5.88 -9.37
C PHE A 124 -13.03 5.74 -10.64
N GLU A 125 -12.73 4.50 -11.06
CA GLU A 125 -11.95 4.24 -12.27
C GLU A 125 -12.66 4.75 -13.54
N ALA A 126 -13.99 4.66 -13.59
CA ALA A 126 -14.81 5.16 -14.69
C ALA A 126 -14.88 6.70 -14.73
N ILE A 127 -15.02 7.37 -13.58
CA ILE A 127 -14.96 8.85 -13.49
C ILE A 127 -13.58 9.34 -13.96
N HIS A 128 -12.54 8.62 -13.55
CA HIS A 128 -11.14 8.90 -13.90
C HIS A 128 -10.77 10.38 -13.63
N PRO A 129 -10.90 10.88 -12.39
CA PRO A 129 -10.91 12.31 -12.08
C PRO A 129 -9.57 13.04 -12.27
N PHE A 130 -8.45 12.32 -12.34
CA PHE A 130 -7.11 12.89 -12.44
C PHE A 130 -6.48 12.67 -13.83
N SER A 131 -5.44 13.44 -14.14
CA SER A 131 -4.71 13.32 -15.42
C SER A 131 -3.88 12.04 -15.55
N ASP A 132 -3.43 11.50 -14.42
CA ASP A 132 -2.73 10.22 -14.27
C ASP A 132 -2.88 9.76 -12.81
N GLY A 133 -2.43 8.56 -12.45
CA GLY A 133 -2.41 8.10 -11.06
C GLY A 133 -3.73 7.54 -10.54
N ASN A 134 -4.82 7.62 -11.31
CA ASN A 134 -6.15 7.12 -10.93
C ASN A 134 -6.09 5.69 -10.37
N GLY A 135 -5.52 4.74 -11.12
CA GLY A 135 -5.39 3.35 -10.65
C GLY A 135 -4.76 3.18 -9.26
N ARG A 136 -3.75 3.99 -8.92
CA ARG A 136 -3.08 3.94 -7.62
C ARG A 136 -3.96 4.57 -6.53
N THR A 137 -4.52 5.75 -6.81
CA THR A 137 -5.44 6.45 -5.91
C THR A 137 -6.68 5.60 -5.61
N GLY A 138 -7.29 4.97 -6.62
CA GLY A 138 -8.46 4.10 -6.45
C GLY A 138 -8.18 2.87 -5.59
N ARG A 139 -7.03 2.21 -5.79
CA ARG A 139 -6.63 1.09 -4.93
C ARG A 139 -6.36 1.52 -3.49
N ILE A 140 -5.84 2.72 -3.25
CA ILE A 140 -5.69 3.28 -1.91
C ILE A 140 -7.07 3.57 -1.30
N LEU A 141 -7.98 4.18 -2.07
CA LEU A 141 -9.35 4.48 -1.66
C LEU A 141 -10.09 3.24 -1.15
N ASN A 142 -9.89 2.08 -1.79
CA ASN A 142 -10.45 0.81 -1.32
C ASN A 142 -10.04 0.50 0.12
N LEU A 143 -8.74 0.60 0.44
CA LEU A 143 -8.24 0.32 1.79
C LEU A 143 -8.73 1.36 2.80
N LEU A 144 -8.77 2.64 2.42
CA LEU A 144 -9.29 3.70 3.28
C LEU A 144 -10.76 3.47 3.61
N TYR A 145 -11.55 3.03 2.63
CA TYR A 145 -12.95 2.72 2.84
C TYR A 145 -13.14 1.53 3.79
N LEU A 146 -12.39 0.44 3.61
CA LEU A 146 -12.45 -0.70 4.53
C LEU A 146 -12.05 -0.33 5.97
N VAL A 147 -11.09 0.59 6.14
CA VAL A 147 -10.75 1.15 7.46
C VAL A 147 -11.89 2.00 8.01
N ASN A 148 -12.47 2.89 7.20
CA ASN A 148 -13.57 3.76 7.62
C ASN A 148 -14.81 2.97 8.03
N GLN A 149 -15.04 1.80 7.44
CA GLN A 149 -16.14 0.88 7.78
C GLN A 149 -15.80 -0.05 8.96
N GLY A 150 -14.60 0.06 9.55
CA GLY A 150 -14.17 -0.78 10.67
C GLY A 150 -13.85 -2.23 10.32
N LEU A 151 -13.82 -2.59 9.04
CA LEU A 151 -13.41 -3.93 8.58
C LEU A 151 -11.90 -4.14 8.68
N LEU A 152 -11.13 -3.05 8.66
CA LEU A 152 -9.69 -3.04 8.89
C LEU A 152 -9.33 -2.05 9.99
N VAL A 153 -8.51 -2.46 10.96
CA VAL A 153 -7.94 -1.54 11.95
C VAL A 153 -6.80 -0.72 11.34
N LEU A 154 -6.01 -1.35 10.46
CA LEU A 154 -4.90 -0.74 9.75
C LEU A 154 -5.01 -1.08 8.26
N PRO A 155 -4.55 -0.21 7.35
CA PRO A 155 -4.63 -0.45 5.90
C PRO A 155 -3.51 -1.40 5.44
N VAL A 156 -3.50 -2.64 5.94
CA VAL A 156 -2.43 -3.64 5.71
C VAL A 156 -2.78 -4.70 4.67
N LEU A 157 -4.04 -4.74 4.20
CA LEU A 157 -4.48 -5.70 3.19
C LEU A 157 -3.75 -5.47 1.86
N TYR A 158 -3.03 -6.49 1.36
CA TYR A 158 -2.27 -6.36 0.13
C TYR A 158 -3.12 -6.59 -1.14
N LEU A 159 -4.25 -5.89 -1.26
CA LEU A 159 -5.24 -6.05 -2.33
C LEU A 159 -4.63 -5.93 -3.74
N SER A 160 -3.61 -5.08 -3.89
CA SER A 160 -2.93 -4.86 -5.18
C SER A 160 -2.21 -6.10 -5.70
N LYS A 161 -1.78 -7.06 -4.86
CA LYS A 161 -1.07 -8.29 -5.29
C LYS A 161 -1.93 -9.07 -6.29
N TYR A 162 -3.14 -9.41 -5.89
CA TYR A 162 -4.07 -10.16 -6.75
C TYR A 162 -4.41 -9.38 -8.03
N ILE A 163 -4.61 -8.06 -7.93
CA ILE A 163 -4.93 -7.22 -9.10
C ILE A 163 -3.77 -7.18 -10.10
N ILE A 164 -2.53 -7.12 -9.63
CA ILE A 164 -1.35 -7.09 -10.50
C ILE A 164 -1.13 -8.46 -11.15
N GLU A 165 -1.27 -9.54 -10.38
CA GLU A 165 -1.13 -10.91 -10.89
C GLU A 165 -2.24 -11.29 -11.89
N ASN A 166 -3.43 -10.69 -11.76
CA ASN A 166 -4.61 -10.95 -12.60
C ASN A 166 -5.04 -9.71 -13.41
N LYS A 167 -4.05 -8.90 -13.84
CA LYS A 167 -4.27 -7.58 -14.45
C LYS A 167 -5.18 -7.60 -15.67
N ASP A 168 -5.07 -8.61 -16.53
CA ASP A 168 -5.88 -8.69 -17.75
C ASP A 168 -7.36 -8.91 -17.43
N ASP A 169 -7.65 -9.78 -16.46
CA ASP A 169 -9.01 -10.04 -15.98
C ASP A 169 -9.61 -8.82 -15.27
N TYR A 170 -8.78 -8.08 -14.52
CA TYR A 170 -9.17 -6.79 -13.91
C TYR A 170 -9.71 -5.80 -14.95
N TYR A 171 -8.93 -5.52 -16.01
CA TYR A 171 -9.35 -4.56 -17.03
C TYR A 171 -10.49 -5.09 -17.89
N TYR A 172 -10.49 -6.39 -18.20
CA TYR A 172 -11.60 -7.03 -18.90
C TYR A 172 -12.92 -6.84 -18.15
N ARG A 173 -12.94 -7.07 -16.82
CA ARG A 173 -14.15 -6.95 -16.00
C ARG A 173 -14.60 -5.51 -15.82
N LEU A 174 -13.68 -4.56 -15.62
CA LEU A 174 -14.02 -3.13 -15.63
C LEU A 174 -14.74 -2.75 -16.94
N GLY A 175 -14.17 -3.14 -18.08
CA GLY A 175 -14.78 -2.90 -19.39
C GLY A 175 -16.13 -3.62 -19.56
N ALA A 176 -16.27 -4.83 -19.04
CA ALA A 176 -17.51 -5.61 -19.11
C ALA A 176 -18.67 -4.95 -18.34
N VAL A 177 -18.40 -4.28 -17.21
CA VAL A 177 -19.41 -3.49 -16.50
C VAL A 177 -19.89 -2.35 -17.40
N THR A 178 -18.98 -1.56 -17.96
CA THR A 178 -19.35 -0.43 -18.83
C THR A 178 -20.09 -0.87 -20.09
N GLN A 179 -19.66 -1.96 -20.73
CA GLN A 179 -20.17 -2.37 -22.04
C GLN A 179 -21.44 -3.23 -21.96
N ARG A 180 -21.58 -4.03 -20.90
CA ARG A 180 -22.62 -5.08 -20.81
C ARG A 180 -23.35 -5.10 -19.46
N GLY A 181 -23.02 -4.22 -18.53
CA GLY A 181 -23.60 -4.23 -17.19
C GLY A 181 -23.23 -5.46 -16.36
N ASP A 182 -22.08 -6.10 -16.64
CA ASP A 182 -21.64 -7.33 -15.96
C ASP A 182 -21.09 -7.07 -14.54
N TRP A 183 -21.95 -6.53 -13.68
CA TRP A 183 -21.66 -6.27 -12.27
C TRP A 183 -21.34 -7.56 -11.51
N LYS A 184 -22.05 -8.66 -11.81
CA LYS A 184 -21.81 -9.95 -11.16
C LYS A 184 -20.38 -10.43 -11.39
N GLY A 185 -19.89 -10.38 -12.63
CA GLY A 185 -18.52 -10.76 -12.95
C GLY A 185 -17.48 -9.91 -12.23
N TRP A 186 -17.71 -8.59 -12.15
CA TRP A 186 -16.84 -7.66 -11.42
C TRP A 186 -16.82 -7.90 -9.91
N LEU A 187 -17.99 -8.06 -9.30
CA LEU A 187 -18.12 -8.29 -7.86
C LEU A 187 -17.43 -9.59 -7.44
N ILE A 188 -17.65 -10.69 -8.18
CA ILE A 188 -16.99 -11.98 -7.89
C ILE A 188 -15.46 -11.83 -7.94
N TYR A 189 -14.93 -11.11 -8.92
CA TYR A 189 -13.49 -10.85 -9.03
C TYR A 189 -12.95 -10.09 -7.82
N MET A 190 -13.62 -9.01 -7.41
CA MET A 190 -13.20 -8.23 -6.26
C MET A 190 -13.31 -9.03 -4.95
N MET A 191 -14.33 -9.87 -4.80
CA MET A 191 -14.45 -10.75 -3.63
C MET A 191 -13.34 -11.81 -3.58
N ASN A 192 -12.97 -12.38 -4.73
CA ASN A 192 -11.83 -13.30 -4.82
C ASN A 192 -10.51 -12.59 -4.49
N ALA A 193 -10.33 -11.36 -4.96
CA ALA A 193 -9.17 -10.55 -4.62
C ALA A 193 -9.07 -10.30 -3.11
N VAL A 194 -10.16 -9.88 -2.47
CA VAL A 194 -10.22 -9.68 -1.01
C VAL A 194 -9.95 -10.99 -0.27
N LYS A 195 -10.64 -12.08 -0.62
CA LYS A 195 -10.44 -13.40 0.01
C LYS A 195 -8.98 -13.85 -0.07
N PHE A 196 -8.41 -13.86 -1.29
CA PHE A 196 -7.04 -14.31 -1.52
C PHE A 196 -6.04 -13.47 -0.72
N THR A 197 -6.16 -12.15 -0.82
CA THR A 197 -5.20 -11.23 -0.18
C THR A 197 -5.34 -11.20 1.33
N SER A 198 -6.55 -11.39 1.88
CA SER A 198 -6.73 -11.54 3.33
C SER A 198 -6.07 -12.81 3.85
N THR A 199 -6.26 -13.96 3.17
CA THR A 199 -5.59 -15.21 3.55
C THR A 199 -4.07 -15.08 3.43
N TYR A 200 -3.58 -14.54 2.31
CA TYR A 200 -2.15 -14.33 2.09
C TYR A 200 -1.53 -13.40 3.15
N THR A 201 -2.17 -12.25 3.45
CA THR A 201 -1.70 -11.33 4.49
C THR A 201 -1.69 -11.98 5.87
N ASN A 202 -2.68 -12.80 6.22
CA ASN A 202 -2.67 -13.54 7.50
C ASN A 202 -1.53 -14.55 7.56
N SER A 203 -1.32 -15.35 6.50
CA SER A 203 -0.20 -16.29 6.46
C SER A 203 1.15 -15.60 6.61
N LEU A 204 1.36 -14.47 5.93
CA LEU A 204 2.58 -13.67 6.11
C LEU A 204 2.76 -13.18 7.55
N ILE A 205 1.69 -12.77 8.23
CA ILE A 205 1.76 -12.34 9.63
C ILE A 205 2.14 -13.53 10.52
N ASP A 206 1.52 -14.69 10.32
CA ASP A 206 1.82 -15.90 11.07
C ASP A 206 3.27 -16.35 10.85
N ASP A 207 3.76 -16.32 9.61
CA ASP A 207 5.15 -16.65 9.27
C ASP A 207 6.13 -15.70 9.96
N ILE A 208 5.85 -14.39 9.96
CA ILE A 208 6.66 -13.39 10.66
C ILE A 208 6.68 -13.67 12.16
N VAL A 209 5.52 -13.93 12.78
CA VAL A 209 5.41 -14.18 14.23
C VAL A 209 6.11 -15.47 14.63
N ASN A 210 5.91 -16.55 13.88
CA ASN A 210 6.54 -17.85 14.14
C ASN A 210 8.07 -17.76 13.96
N GLN A 211 8.54 -17.04 12.94
CA GLN A 211 9.97 -16.86 12.70
C GLN A 211 10.67 -16.05 13.80
N MET A 212 9.94 -15.25 14.60
CA MET A 212 10.53 -14.49 15.71
C MET A 212 11.00 -15.39 16.87
N GLU A 213 10.47 -16.59 17.04
CA GLU A 213 10.74 -17.41 18.23
C GLU A 213 12.17 -17.95 18.27
N ALA A 214 12.67 -18.53 17.17
CA ALA A 214 13.99 -19.14 17.14
C ALA A 214 15.14 -18.13 17.35
N PRO A 215 15.17 -16.95 16.70
CA PRO A 215 16.16 -15.91 16.98
C PRO A 215 16.05 -15.35 18.41
N LEU A 216 14.84 -15.33 19.01
CA LEU A 216 14.64 -14.91 20.40
C LEU A 216 15.34 -15.85 21.40
N GLU A 217 15.05 -17.14 21.28
CA GLU A 217 15.65 -18.21 22.09
C GLU A 217 17.17 -18.21 21.95
N TYR A 218 17.65 -18.25 20.70
CA TYR A 218 19.08 -18.29 20.38
C TYR A 218 19.82 -17.04 20.86
N GLY A 219 19.25 -15.85 20.61
CA GLY A 219 19.83 -14.57 21.02
C GLY A 219 19.94 -14.44 22.54
N LYS A 220 18.90 -14.82 23.30
CA LYS A 220 18.93 -14.80 24.77
C LYS A 220 19.98 -15.75 25.35
N ALA A 221 20.16 -16.92 24.74
CA ALA A 221 21.16 -17.90 25.19
C ALA A 221 22.60 -17.40 25.01
N LYS A 222 22.85 -16.52 24.04
CA LYS A 222 24.20 -16.02 23.69
C LYS A 222 24.51 -14.61 24.18
N MET A 223 23.50 -13.75 24.31
CA MET A 223 23.67 -12.33 24.61
C MET A 223 22.77 -11.89 25.77
N LYS A 224 23.37 -11.48 26.89
CA LYS A 224 22.61 -11.04 28.09
C LYS A 224 21.73 -9.81 27.89
N TRP A 225 22.09 -8.95 26.93
CA TRP A 225 21.35 -7.71 26.64
C TRP A 225 20.19 -7.93 25.66
N TYR A 226 20.15 -9.10 25.00
CA TYR A 226 19.17 -9.42 23.99
C TYR A 226 17.88 -9.91 24.65
N ASN A 227 16.75 -9.32 24.23
CA ASN A 227 15.46 -9.58 24.84
C ASN A 227 14.33 -9.53 23.79
N LYS A 228 13.10 -9.74 24.25
CA LYS A 228 11.91 -9.79 23.38
C LYS A 228 11.73 -8.49 22.58
N GLU A 229 11.85 -7.33 23.22
CA GLU A 229 11.65 -6.02 22.58
C GLU A 229 12.70 -5.76 21.49
N VAL A 230 13.96 -6.19 21.72
CA VAL A 230 15.01 -6.15 20.71
C VAL A 230 14.64 -7.03 19.53
N ASN A 231 14.29 -8.30 19.77
CA ASN A 231 13.93 -9.23 18.70
C ASN A 231 12.74 -8.73 17.88
N GLU A 232 11.64 -8.34 18.52
CA GLU A 232 10.48 -7.75 17.83
C GLU A 232 10.89 -6.53 17.00
N THR A 233 11.78 -5.69 17.51
CA THR A 233 12.31 -4.54 16.77
C THR A 233 13.07 -4.97 15.51
N LEU A 234 13.83 -6.06 15.57
CA LEU A 234 14.50 -6.61 14.39
C LEU A 234 13.51 -7.11 13.33
N PHE A 235 12.30 -7.48 13.73
CA PHE A 235 11.25 -7.91 12.82
C PHE A 235 10.29 -6.79 12.39
N THR A 236 10.46 -5.55 12.88
CA THR A 236 9.68 -4.42 12.36
C THR A 236 10.14 -3.97 10.97
N GLN A 237 11.41 -4.23 10.61
CA GLN A 237 12.01 -3.80 9.36
C GLN A 237 13.12 -4.78 8.91
N PRO A 238 13.12 -5.25 7.66
CA PRO A 238 14.18 -6.12 7.15
C PRO A 238 15.54 -5.43 7.06
N TYR A 239 15.57 -4.10 7.02
CA TYR A 239 16.79 -3.29 7.02
C TYR A 239 16.83 -2.43 8.27
N ILE A 240 17.93 -2.49 9.01
CA ILE A 240 18.05 -1.94 10.36
C ILE A 240 19.32 -1.10 10.45
N LYS A 241 19.18 0.11 11.03
CA LYS A 241 20.31 0.95 11.45
C LYS A 241 20.49 0.85 12.97
N PRO A 242 21.71 1.06 13.50
CA PRO A 242 21.96 1.01 14.96
C PRO A 242 21.07 1.95 15.78
N GLY A 243 20.65 3.09 15.21
CA GLY A 243 19.74 4.04 15.86
C GLY A 243 18.37 3.43 16.21
N LYS A 244 17.89 2.45 15.42
CA LYS A 244 16.61 1.77 15.68
C LYS A 244 16.69 0.90 16.93
N LEU A 245 17.81 0.22 17.13
CA LEU A 245 18.08 -0.56 18.34
C LEU A 245 18.18 0.36 19.58
N ASN A 246 18.79 1.54 19.42
CA ASN A 246 18.92 2.49 20.53
C ASN A 246 17.58 3.06 21.03
N GLN A 247 16.57 3.16 20.16
CA GLN A 247 15.23 3.61 20.56
C GLN A 247 14.58 2.68 21.60
N VAL A 248 14.96 1.41 21.58
CA VAL A 248 14.44 0.37 22.48
C VAL A 248 15.31 0.26 23.72
N LEU A 249 16.63 0.16 23.53
CA LEU A 249 17.57 -0.02 24.64
C LEU A 249 17.73 1.24 25.51
N LYS A 250 17.44 2.44 24.96
CA LYS A 250 17.41 3.76 25.62
C LYS A 250 18.66 4.14 26.45
N ARG A 251 19.76 3.38 26.36
CA ARG A 251 20.94 3.50 27.24
C ARG A 251 22.26 3.12 26.57
N ALA A 252 22.29 2.90 25.26
CA ALA A 252 23.50 2.46 24.57
C ALA A 252 24.28 3.64 23.98
N SER A 253 25.57 3.75 24.32
CA SER A 253 26.49 4.66 23.62
C SER A 253 26.71 4.19 22.18
N ARG A 254 27.27 5.05 21.32
CA ARG A 254 27.61 4.67 19.95
C ARG A 254 28.53 3.45 19.89
N THR A 255 29.50 3.35 20.81
CA THR A 255 30.42 2.21 20.89
C THR A 255 29.70 0.93 21.31
N THR A 256 28.78 1.01 22.27
CA THR A 256 27.94 -0.12 22.69
C THR A 256 27.03 -0.60 21.57
N LEU A 257 26.39 0.32 20.82
CA LEU A 257 25.57 -0.04 19.67
C LEU A 257 26.40 -0.73 18.58
N THR A 258 27.59 -0.23 18.27
CA THR A 258 28.49 -0.91 17.31
C THR A 258 28.80 -2.33 17.76
N LYS A 259 29.16 -2.51 19.05
CA LYS A 259 29.41 -3.84 19.63
C LYS A 259 28.20 -4.76 19.48
N TYR A 260 27.00 -4.29 19.83
CA TYR A 260 25.77 -5.08 19.74
C TYR A 260 25.44 -5.46 18.29
N MET A 261 25.62 -4.55 17.33
CA MET A 261 25.42 -4.88 15.93
C MET A 261 26.44 -5.90 15.43
N THR A 262 27.70 -5.83 15.88
CA THR A 262 28.72 -6.84 15.58
C THR A 262 28.35 -8.20 16.16
N GLU A 263 27.92 -8.27 17.42
CA GLU A 263 27.47 -9.53 18.04
C GLU A 263 26.28 -10.15 17.28
N LEU A 264 25.31 -9.33 16.86
CA LEU A 264 24.19 -9.79 16.03
C LEU A 264 24.63 -10.35 14.67
N THR A 265 25.66 -9.76 14.06
CA THR A 265 26.20 -10.26 12.78
C THR A 265 27.05 -11.51 12.94
N ASP A 266 27.87 -11.57 13.98
CA ASP A 266 28.74 -12.73 14.25
C ASP A 266 27.91 -13.98 14.58
N LEU A 267 26.75 -13.79 15.22
CA LEU A 267 25.79 -14.85 15.50
C LEU A 267 24.87 -15.18 14.32
N GLY A 268 24.97 -14.47 13.19
CA GLY A 268 24.15 -14.70 12.00
C GLY A 268 22.69 -14.25 12.10
N ILE A 269 22.30 -13.56 13.18
CA ILE A 269 20.94 -13.02 13.37
C ILE A 269 20.70 -11.87 12.38
N LEU A 270 21.74 -11.08 12.08
CA LEU A 270 21.72 -10.05 11.04
C LEU A 270 22.89 -10.26 10.07
N SER A 271 22.81 -9.62 8.90
CA SER A 271 23.93 -9.54 7.95
C SER A 271 24.29 -8.09 7.65
N PRO A 272 25.57 -7.70 7.69
CA PRO A 272 25.98 -6.34 7.37
C PRO A 272 25.91 -6.13 5.85
N LYS A 273 25.44 -4.96 5.43
CA LYS A 273 25.52 -4.50 4.03
C LYS A 273 25.95 -3.04 3.97
N LYS A 274 26.87 -2.76 3.07
CA LYS A 274 27.42 -1.42 2.82
C LYS A 274 26.73 -0.80 1.61
N ASP A 275 26.38 0.47 1.73
CA ASP A 275 25.94 1.30 0.61
C ASP A 275 26.58 2.68 0.73
N GLY A 276 27.52 2.96 -0.18
CA GLY A 276 28.41 4.11 -0.07
C GLY A 276 29.16 4.15 1.27
N LYS A 277 28.93 5.21 2.04
CA LYS A 277 29.54 5.42 3.38
C LYS A 277 28.68 4.87 4.52
N GLU A 278 27.46 4.44 4.25
CA GLU A 278 26.54 3.95 5.27
C GLU A 278 26.61 2.42 5.39
N VAL A 279 26.41 1.94 6.63
CA VAL A 279 26.29 0.52 6.95
C VAL A 279 24.89 0.29 7.50
N TYR A 280 24.17 -0.67 6.93
CA TYR A 280 22.92 -1.17 7.46
C TYR A 280 23.00 -2.68 7.64
N TYR A 281 22.03 -3.21 8.38
CA TYR A 281 22.01 -4.61 8.78
C TYR A 281 20.71 -5.24 8.34
N ILE A 282 20.80 -6.40 7.69
CA ILE A 282 19.68 -7.10 7.09
C ILE A 282 19.25 -8.21 8.03
N ASN A 283 17.95 -8.27 8.32
CA ASN A 283 17.30 -9.46 8.89
C ASN A 283 16.91 -10.37 7.71
N ASN A 284 17.74 -11.36 7.41
CA ASN A 284 17.55 -12.24 6.24
C ASN A 284 16.31 -13.12 6.38
N ASP A 285 15.98 -13.53 7.61
CA ASP A 285 14.81 -14.37 7.89
C ASP A 285 13.52 -13.62 7.57
N LEU A 286 13.41 -12.38 8.07
CA LEU A 286 12.28 -11.51 7.70
C LEU A 286 12.29 -11.18 6.21
N LEU A 287 13.45 -10.91 5.62
CA LEU A 287 13.53 -10.56 4.20
C LEU A 287 13.00 -11.71 3.33
N ARG A 288 13.35 -12.96 3.64
CA ARG A 288 12.89 -14.14 2.91
C ARG A 288 11.36 -14.25 2.93
N ILE A 289 10.75 -14.12 4.11
CA ILE A 289 9.28 -14.16 4.25
C ILE A 289 8.59 -13.06 3.41
N LEU A 290 9.21 -11.88 3.30
CA LEU A 290 8.64 -10.77 2.55
C LEU A 290 8.89 -10.83 1.03
N GLU A 291 9.81 -11.68 0.57
CA GLU A 291 10.15 -11.86 -0.85
C GLU A 291 9.34 -12.98 -1.52
N ASP A 292 8.71 -13.86 -0.74
CA ASP A 292 7.84 -14.96 -1.19
C ASP A 292 6.41 -14.49 -1.57
#